data_AF-A0A2V9KRV5-F1
#
_entry.id   AF-A0A2V9KRV5-F1
#
_cell.length_a   1.000
_cell.length_b   1.000
_cell.length_c   1.000
_cell.angle_alpha   90.00
_cell.angle_beta   90.00
_cell.angle_gamma   90.00
#
_symmetry.space_group_name_H-M   'P 1'
#
loop_
_entity.id
_entity.type
_entity.pdbx_description
1 polymer ?
#
loop_
_entity_poly.entity_id
_entity_poly.type
_entity_poly.pdbx_seq_one_letter_code
_entity_poly.pdbx_strand_id
1 'polypeptide(L)'
;MFNFSANHLTLLSRTEYRSCAVFMVLDHSTHCVYRLHDFSKAHAMEPGSYYCVSGKVNSADKLYLVIESVKPDAKHTGLPVLLLMLKAREDSFKWLDSNREG
;
A
#
# COMPACT_ATOMS: atom_id res chain seq x y z
N MET A 1 -6.06 21.02 -0.84
CA MET A 1 -6.14 19.55 -0.81
C MET A 1 -6.05 19.05 -2.25
N PHE A 2 -5.08 18.20 -2.57
CA PHE A 2 -4.86 17.73 -3.95
C PHE A 2 -5.40 16.31 -4.12
N ASN A 3 -5.76 15.94 -5.34
CA ASN A 3 -6.15 14.55 -5.62
C ASN A 3 -4.89 13.71 -5.83
N PHE A 4 -4.95 12.44 -5.42
CA PHE A 4 -3.98 11.43 -5.82
C PHE A 4 -4.69 10.19 -6.36
N SER A 5 -3.98 9.47 -7.22
CA SER A 5 -4.30 8.09 -7.59
C SER A 5 -3.02 7.28 -7.63
N ALA A 6 -3.11 6.03 -7.19
CA ALA A 6 -2.01 5.08 -7.21
C ALA A 6 -2.54 3.71 -7.59
N ASN A 7 -1.78 2.99 -8.40
CA ASN A 7 -2.11 1.66 -8.89
C ASN A 7 -1.08 0.67 -8.36
N HIS A 8 -1.33 -0.63 -8.54
CA HIS A 8 -0.40 -1.69 -8.14
C HIS A 8 -0.04 -1.64 -6.65
N LEU A 9 -0.99 -1.25 -5.80
CA LEU A 9 -0.79 -1.20 -4.36
C LEU A 9 -1.15 -2.55 -3.73
N THR A 10 -0.29 -3.04 -2.84
CA THR A 10 -0.55 -4.25 -2.05
C THR A 10 -0.64 -3.92 -0.58
N LEU A 11 -1.63 -4.49 0.12
CA LEU A 11 -1.76 -4.31 1.56
C LEU A 11 -0.67 -5.08 2.32
N LEU A 12 0.07 -4.38 3.19
CA LEU A 12 1.02 -4.97 4.13
C LEU A 12 0.38 -5.18 5.50
N SER A 13 -0.30 -4.15 6.03
CA SER A 13 -0.96 -4.23 7.33
C SER A 13 -2.10 -3.21 7.45
N ARG A 14 -3.10 -3.54 8.27
CA ARG A 14 -4.21 -2.66 8.64
C ARG A 14 -4.19 -2.42 10.15
N THR A 15 -4.36 -1.17 10.57
CA THR A 15 -4.48 -0.79 11.98
C THR A 15 -5.75 0.00 12.20
N GLU A 16 -6.57 -0.44 13.16
CA GLU A 16 -7.83 0.21 13.52
C GLU A 16 -7.62 1.17 14.70
N TYR A 17 -7.94 2.45 14.49
CA TYR A 17 -8.03 3.45 15.55
C TYR A 17 -9.48 3.82 15.81
N ARG A 18 -9.75 4.55 16.90
CA ARG A 18 -11.10 5.05 17.17
C ARG A 18 -11.62 5.97 16.06
N SER A 19 -10.77 6.83 15.51
CA SER A 19 -11.13 7.85 14.51
C SER A 19 -11.01 7.41 13.06
N CYS A 20 -10.13 6.46 12.73
CA CYS A 20 -9.90 6.00 11.35
C CYS A 20 -9.26 4.61 11.30
N ALA A 21 -9.33 3.96 10.15
CA ALA A 21 -8.47 2.85 9.80
C ALA A 21 -7.24 3.35 9.05
N VAL A 22 -6.07 2.79 9.33
CA VAL A 22 -4.82 3.10 8.63
C VAL A 22 -4.30 1.85 7.94
N PHE A 23 -4.08 1.96 6.63
CA PHE A 23 -3.51 0.91 5.81
C PHE A 23 -2.06 1.26 5.49
N MET A 24 -1.14 0.34 5.75
CA MET A 24 0.21 0.39 5.18
C MET A 24 0.21 -0.41 3.89
N VAL A 25 0.55 0.26 2.78
CA VAL A 25 0.52 -0.33 1.44
C VAL A 25 1.88 -0.16 0.77
N LEU A 26 2.30 -1.18 0.04
CA LEU A 26 3.47 -1.12 -0.82
C LEU A 26 3.03 -0.70 -2.22
N ASP A 27 3.63 0.36 -2.75
CA ASP A 27 3.54 0.71 -4.16
C ASP A 27 4.65 0.02 -4.94
N HIS A 28 4.25 -0.92 -5.80
CA HIS A 28 5.20 -1.66 -6.62
C HIS A 28 5.77 -0.84 -7.79
N SER A 29 5.18 0.31 -8.11
CA SER A 29 5.66 1.21 -9.17
C SER A 29 6.82 2.08 -8.69
N THR A 30 6.82 2.46 -7.41
CA THR A 30 7.80 3.38 -6.82
C THR A 30 8.66 2.73 -5.73
N HIS A 31 8.37 1.48 -5.35
CA HIS A 31 8.97 0.78 -4.22
C HIS A 31 8.84 1.53 -2.88
N CYS A 32 7.86 2.42 -2.77
CA CYS A 32 7.59 3.19 -1.56
C CYS A 32 6.47 2.55 -0.74
N VAL A 33 6.54 2.72 0.58
CA VAL A 33 5.46 2.32 1.49
C VAL A 33 4.67 3.56 1.89
N TYR A 34 3.36 3.54 1.64
CA TYR A 34 2.45 4.61 1.98
C TYR A 34 1.56 4.25 3.16
N ARG A 35 1.19 5.28 3.94
CA ARG A 35 0.12 5.20 4.95
C ARG A 35 -1.12 5.87 4.39
N LEU A 36 -2.16 5.07 4.21
CA LEU A 36 -3.45 5.52 3.72
C LEU A 36 -4.46 5.55 4.87
N HIS A 37 -5.20 6.65 4.99
CA HIS A 37 -6.15 6.90 6.05
C HIS A 37 -7.57 6.77 5.53
N ASP A 38 -8.36 5.88 6.14
CA ASP A 38 -9.79 5.76 5.89
C ASP A 38 -10.57 6.18 7.13
N PHE A 39 -11.11 7.40 7.10
CA PHE A 39 -11.97 7.93 8.16
C PHE A 39 -13.39 7.34 8.11
N SER A 40 -13.83 6.85 6.96
CA SER A 40 -15.13 6.18 6.84
C SER A 40 -15.11 4.77 7.43
N LYS A 41 -13.92 4.16 7.51
CA LYS A 41 -13.69 2.75 7.88
C LYS A 41 -14.47 1.74 7.03
N ALA A 42 -15.02 2.18 5.90
CA ALA A 42 -15.86 1.37 5.03
C ALA A 42 -15.03 0.54 4.04
N HIS A 43 -13.76 0.90 3.82
CA HIS A 43 -12.92 0.22 2.84
C HIS A 43 -12.31 -1.06 3.44
N ALA A 44 -12.29 -2.10 2.62
CA ALA A 44 -11.59 -3.34 2.91
C ALA A 44 -10.57 -3.61 1.80
N MET A 45 -9.38 -4.01 2.22
CA MET A 45 -8.30 -4.48 1.36
C MET A 45 -7.79 -5.77 1.96
N GLU A 46 -7.50 -6.74 1.10
CA GLU A 46 -7.01 -8.05 1.48
C GLU A 46 -5.52 -8.17 1.15
N PRO A 47 -4.70 -8.77 2.03
CA PRO A 47 -3.31 -9.07 1.71
C PRO A 47 -3.19 -9.94 0.45
N GLY A 48 -2.16 -9.68 -0.37
CA GLY A 48 -1.89 -10.46 -1.59
C GLY A 48 -2.70 -10.08 -2.83
N SER A 49 -3.65 -9.15 -2.70
CA SER A 49 -4.36 -8.56 -3.84
C SER A 49 -3.78 -7.19 -4.21
N TYR A 50 -3.83 -6.87 -5.50
CA TYR A 50 -3.47 -5.55 -6.01
C TYR A 50 -4.69 -4.62 -6.03
N TYR A 51 -4.47 -3.36 -5.69
CA TYR A 51 -5.50 -2.35 -5.63
C TYR A 51 -5.09 -1.07 -6.36
N CYS A 52 -6.08 -0.46 -7.00
CA CYS A 52 -6.07 0.94 -7.41
C CYS A 52 -6.74 1.76 -6.31
N VAL A 53 -6.04 2.77 -5.78
CA VAL A 53 -6.56 3.65 -4.73
C VAL A 53 -6.54 5.08 -5.23
N SER A 54 -7.62 5.81 -4.94
CA SER A 54 -7.69 7.25 -5.18
C SER A 54 -8.20 7.98 -3.96
N GLY A 55 -7.79 9.24 -3.83
CA GLY A 55 -8.34 10.12 -2.82
C GLY A 55 -7.60 11.44 -2.74
N LYS A 56 -7.40 11.91 -1.52
CA LYS A 56 -7.00 13.29 -1.23
C LYS A 56 -5.71 13.35 -0.43
N VAL A 57 -4.79 14.21 -0.86
CA VAL A 57 -3.61 14.60 -0.09
C VAL A 57 -4.00 15.77 0.81
N ASN A 58 -4.00 15.54 2.11
CA ASN A 58 -4.18 16.56 3.14
C ASN A 58 -2.80 16.98 3.68
N SER A 59 -2.60 18.27 3.88
CA SER A 59 -1.32 18.87 4.33
C SER A 59 -1.40 19.47 5.73
N ALA A 60 -2.40 19.11 6.54
CA ALA A 60 -2.51 19.59 7.92
C ALA A 60 -1.35 19.05 8.77
N ASP A 61 -0.31 19.86 8.97
CA ASP A 61 0.95 19.61 9.69
C ASP A 61 1.85 18.48 9.13
N LYS A 62 1.26 17.43 8.56
CA LYS A 62 1.91 16.33 7.85
C LYS A 62 1.12 15.99 6.60
N LEU A 63 1.79 15.38 5.62
CA LEU A 63 1.15 14.87 4.41
C LEU A 63 0.42 13.56 4.74
N TYR A 64 -0.91 13.58 4.65
CA TYR A 64 -1.77 12.41 4.82
C TYR A 64 -2.46 12.08 3.50
N LEU A 65 -2.43 10.80 3.13
CA LEU A 65 -3.21 10.27 2.01
C LEU A 65 -4.54 9.75 2.55
N VAL A 66 -5.63 10.44 2.25
CA VAL A 66 -6.98 10.08 2.65
C VAL A 66 -7.65 9.30 1.52
N ILE A 67 -8.15 8.11 1.84
CA ILE A 67 -8.81 7.23 0.87
C ILE A 67 -10.23 7.75 0.59
N GLU A 68 -10.57 7.89 -0.68
CA GLU A 68 -11.96 8.11 -1.12
C GLU A 68 -12.51 6.91 -1.90
N SER A 69 -11.65 6.14 -2.59
CA SER A 69 -12.07 4.95 -3.33
C SER A 69 -10.95 3.92 -3.39
N VAL A 70 -11.34 2.65 -3.30
CA VAL A 70 -10.48 1.48 -3.48
C VAL A 70 -11.14 0.58 -4.52
N LYS A 71 -10.36 0.12 -5.50
CA LYS A 71 -10.82 -0.82 -6.53
C LYS A 71 -9.80 -1.96 -6.67
N PRO A 72 -10.23 -3.22 -6.74
CA PRO A 72 -9.34 -4.31 -7.10
C PRO A 72 -8.71 -4.05 -8.47
N ASP A 73 -7.40 -4.26 -8.59
CA ASP A 73 -6.70 -4.18 -9.86
C ASP A 73 -6.77 -5.53 -10.57
N ALA A 74 -7.78 -5.69 -11.43
CA ALA A 74 -8.02 -6.92 -12.17
C ALA A 74 -6.94 -7.23 -13.24
N LYS A 75 -6.05 -6.28 -13.57
CA LYS A 75 -4.98 -6.51 -14.54
C LYS A 75 -3.80 -7.27 -13.93
N HIS A 76 -3.66 -7.20 -12.62
CA HIS A 76 -2.62 -7.90 -11.88
C HIS A 76 -3.28 -8.99 -11.06
N THR A 77 -3.31 -10.21 -11.59
CA THR A 77 -3.79 -11.37 -10.83
C THR A 77 -2.91 -11.54 -9.61
N GLY A 78 -3.49 -11.32 -8.43
CA GLY A 78 -2.79 -11.38 -7.15
C GLY A 78 -1.95 -12.64 -7.01
N LEU A 79 -0.69 -12.48 -6.62
CA LEU A 79 0.15 -13.61 -6.27
C LEU A 79 -0.35 -14.16 -4.92
N PRO A 80 -0.38 -15.49 -4.72
CA PRO A 80 -0.68 -16.06 -3.41
C PRO A 80 0.18 -15.39 -2.33
N VAL A 81 -0.38 -15.13 -1.13
CA VAL A 81 0.34 -14.46 -0.02
C VAL A 81 1.71 -15.11 0.25
N LEU A 82 1.80 -16.44 0.13
CA LEU A 82 3.06 -17.17 0.23
C LEU A 82 4.08 -16.73 -0.83
N LEU A 83 3.64 -16.57 -2.08
CA LEU A 83 4.49 -16.13 -3.18
C LEU A 83 4.87 -14.65 -3.03
N LEU A 84 3.99 -13.82 -2.46
CA LEU A 84 4.29 -12.43 -2.12
C LEU A 84 5.35 -12.34 -1.01
N MET A 85 5.24 -13.18 0.02
CA MET A 85 6.23 -13.30 1.10
C MET A 85 7.57 -13.83 0.58
N LEU A 86 7.56 -14.82 -0.32
CA LEU A 86 8.75 -15.34 -0.97
C LEU A 86 9.41 -14.27 -1.86
N LYS A 87 8.62 -13.53 -2.64
CA LYS A 87 9.10 -12.42 -3.47
C LYS A 87 9.69 -11.30 -2.59
N ALA A 88 9.01 -10.92 -1.51
CA ALA A 88 9.50 -9.92 -0.56
C ALA A 88 10.80 -10.37 0.13
N ARG A 89 10.92 -11.67 0.47
CA ARG A 89 12.16 -12.25 1.00
C ARG A 89 13.29 -12.24 -0.03
N GLU A 90 13.01 -12.59 -1.28
CA GLU A 90 13.99 -12.56 -2.36
C GLU A 90 14.47 -11.13 -2.65
N ASP A 91 13.55 -10.16 -2.68
CA ASP A 91 13.86 -8.75 -2.91
C ASP A 91 14.64 -8.15 -1.72
N SER A 92 14.33 -8.57 -0.48
CA SER A 92 15.12 -8.23 0.71
C SER A 92 16.54 -8.82 0.64
N PHE A 93 16.68 -10.04 0.12
CA PHE A 93 17.98 -10.69 -0.05
C PHE A 93 18.82 -9.98 -1.12
N LYS A 94 18.22 -9.63 -2.26
CA LYS A 94 18.87 -8.83 -3.31
C LYS A 94 19.34 -7.47 -2.82
N TRP A 95 18.53 -6.80 -1.98
CA TRP A 95 18.92 -5.54 -1.37
C TRP A 95 20.10 -5.70 -0.40
N LEU A 96 20.10 -6.76 0.41
CA LEU A 96 21.20 -7.08 1.33
C LEU A 96 22.51 -7.40 0.60
N ASP A 97 22.45 -8.08 -0.55
CA ASP A 97 23.63 -8.38 -1.35
C ASP A 97 24.15 -7.14 -2.08
N SER A 98 23.25 -6.29 -2.63
CA SER A 98 23.64 -5.03 -3.27
C SER A 98 24.34 -4.03 -2.33
N ASN A 99 24.13 -4.17 -1.02
CA ASN A 99 24.75 -3.31 0.00
C ASN A 99 25.97 -3.97 0.69
N ARG A 100 26.40 -5.14 0.23
CA ARG A 100 27.55 -5.87 0.80
C ARG A 100 28.83 -5.72 -0.04
N GLU A 101 28.73 -5.18 -1.25
CA GLU A 101 29.86 -4.92 -2.16
C GLU A 101 30.43 -3.48 -2.05
N GLY A 102 30.20 -2.78 -0.93
CA GLY A 102 30.72 -1.43 -0.65
C GLY A 102 31.80 -1.40 0.42
#